data_AF-A0AA38XX18-F1
#
_entry.id   AF-A0AA38XX18-F1
#
_cell.length_a   1.000
_cell.length_b   1.000
_cell.length_c   1.000
_cell.angle_alpha   90.00
_cell.angle_beta   90.00
_cell.angle_gamma   90.00
#
_symmetry.space_group_name_H-M   'P 1'
#
loop_
_entity.id
_entity.type
_entity.pdbx_description
1 polymer ?
#
loop_
_entity_poly.entity_id
_entity_poly.type
_entity_poly.pdbx_seq_one_letter_code
_entity_poly.pdbx_strand_id
1 'polypeptide(L)'
;MANLADLFDSRAARMLDAQASALAGDGGWGLMAQAGQAAWQCLLQHWPQARRIGVVVGSGNNGGDGYVLARHALQAGLLVQVVALPGSPPSTALAQRAAADFKSAGGTVTDFNGELAQADIWVDALFGLGFSRAPAGAALALIEALNAQQAPVLALDVPSGVDADHGCVPGVAVRAALTLQFIVAHRGLYTGDALEYTGRRQLAPLTLPDEAWQGVVAAAECWTQSRLPDLLPPRRANSHKGESGHVLCVGGNHGSGGAIAMAAEAALRTGAGLLSIGTRQDHVGPLLARLPEAMTHALEDGDALPALLAKAKVVAIGPGLGQDEWARALYARVLQSGLPLVIDADALNLLAQDAHAMTDAILTPHPGEAARLLETTTGAIQADRYGSAQALAERYHAVVVLKGAGSVVAAPGRTPRLIAAGNPGMAVGGMGDLLTGIIASLRAQGLPAFDAAAGGALLHALAGDVAAADGARGLLPTDLLAPLRRLANPESTRPPQALVELRGDLGAGKSTTARALLRALGVQGAIRSPTYTLVERYPLSSGGEAWHLDLYRIGQAGELDFLGLDEGSAVLWLVEWPERGAGALPPTDLVVALEIEGQGRRVRLTGISDAGREWLLRLPDGGDLQALSVG
;
A
#
# COMPACT_ATOMS: atom_id res chain seq x y z
N MET A 1 12.99 0.07 -10.55
CA MET A 1 11.86 0.18 -9.61
C MET A 1 12.22 -0.61 -8.37
N ALA A 2 12.40 0.02 -7.21
CA ALA A 2 12.31 -0.71 -5.95
C ALA A 2 10.81 -0.88 -5.68
N ASN A 3 10.27 -2.01 -6.09
CA ASN A 3 8.82 -2.23 -6.05
C ASN A 3 8.44 -2.64 -4.63
N LEU A 4 7.66 -1.80 -3.92
CA LEU A 4 7.04 -2.18 -2.64
C LEU A 4 6.06 -3.35 -2.80
N ALA A 5 5.83 -3.86 -4.01
CA ALA A 5 4.95 -5.00 -4.28
C ALA A 5 5.26 -6.27 -3.48
N ASP A 6 6.51 -6.45 -3.04
CA ASP A 6 6.93 -7.63 -2.28
C ASP A 6 7.43 -7.23 -0.90
N LEU A 7 6.96 -7.96 0.11
CA LEU A 7 7.33 -7.82 1.51
C LEU A 7 8.06 -9.08 1.96
N PHE A 8 9.12 -8.91 2.74
CA PHE A 8 10.03 -9.97 3.15
C PHE A 8 10.02 -10.13 4.67
N ASP A 9 10.35 -11.33 5.13
CA ASP A 9 10.66 -11.59 6.53
C ASP A 9 12.16 -11.39 6.79
N SER A 10 12.53 -11.32 8.06
CA SER A 10 13.89 -11.10 8.53
C SER A 10 14.82 -12.23 8.11
N ARG A 11 14.31 -13.45 7.91
CA ARG A 11 15.10 -14.57 7.41
C ARG A 11 15.52 -14.35 5.96
N ALA A 12 14.58 -13.97 5.09
CA ALA A 12 14.83 -13.67 3.69
C ALA A 12 15.77 -12.47 3.55
N ALA A 13 15.53 -11.40 4.32
CA ALA A 13 16.38 -10.21 4.33
C ALA A 13 17.83 -10.53 4.72
N ARG A 14 18.05 -11.28 5.81
CA ARG A 14 19.40 -11.71 6.25
C ARG A 14 20.09 -12.63 5.25
N MET A 15 19.32 -13.50 4.58
CA MET A 15 19.85 -14.39 3.54
C MET A 15 20.36 -13.57 2.36
N LEU A 16 19.59 -12.58 1.92
CA LEU A 16 19.94 -11.69 0.82
C LEU A 16 21.19 -10.85 1.16
N ASP A 17 21.26 -10.27 2.36
CA ASP A 17 22.42 -9.53 2.85
C ASP A 17 23.70 -10.40 2.89
N ALA A 18 23.58 -11.63 3.41
CA ALA A 18 24.70 -12.56 3.49
C ALA A 18 25.18 -13.03 2.11
N GLN A 19 24.26 -13.34 1.19
CA GLN A 19 24.60 -13.74 -0.18
C GLN A 19 25.28 -12.60 -0.94
N ALA A 20 24.73 -11.39 -0.85
CA ALA A 20 25.31 -10.21 -1.51
C ALA A 20 26.69 -9.86 -0.95
N SER A 21 26.87 -9.93 0.37
CA SER A 21 28.17 -9.71 1.02
C SER A 21 29.23 -10.73 0.59
N ALA A 22 28.83 -12.00 0.43
CA ALA A 22 29.73 -13.05 -0.04
C ALA A 22 30.16 -12.85 -1.51
N LEU A 23 29.24 -12.41 -2.37
CA LEU A 23 29.49 -12.17 -3.79
C LEU A 23 30.37 -10.93 -4.04
N ALA A 24 30.24 -9.88 -3.22
CA ALA A 24 31.04 -8.66 -3.35
C ALA A 24 32.53 -8.86 -3.01
N GLY A 25 32.86 -9.86 -2.18
CA GLY A 25 34.23 -10.19 -1.79
C GLY A 25 34.91 -9.18 -0.86
N ASP A 26 34.20 -8.14 -0.40
CA ASP A 26 34.71 -7.09 0.49
C ASP A 26 34.23 -7.22 1.94
N GLY A 27 33.62 -8.37 2.26
CA GLY A 27 33.07 -8.66 3.58
C GLY A 27 31.78 -7.90 3.92
N GLY A 28 31.08 -7.36 2.91
CA GLY A 28 29.82 -6.62 3.08
C GLY A 28 30.00 -5.11 3.27
N TRP A 29 31.24 -4.60 3.17
CA TRP A 29 31.52 -3.18 3.39
C TRP A 29 30.83 -2.27 2.36
N GLY A 30 30.81 -2.66 1.09
CA GLY A 30 30.17 -1.90 0.02
C GLY A 30 28.67 -1.75 0.22
N LEU A 31 28.02 -2.74 0.85
CA LEU A 31 26.59 -2.65 1.20
C LEU A 31 26.36 -1.69 2.36
N MET A 32 27.12 -1.82 3.46
CA MET A 32 27.05 -0.88 4.59
C MET A 32 27.35 0.57 4.18
N ALA A 33 28.36 0.76 3.31
CA ALA A 33 28.69 2.08 2.78
C ALA A 33 27.54 2.67 1.95
N GLN A 34 26.88 1.86 1.11
CA GLN A 34 25.69 2.28 0.36
C GLN A 34 24.50 2.57 1.29
N ALA A 35 24.26 1.75 2.31
CA ALA A 35 23.17 1.93 3.27
C ALA A 35 23.32 3.26 4.03
N GLY A 36 24.50 3.50 4.62
CA GLY A 36 24.78 4.77 5.33
C GLY A 36 24.76 6.00 4.42
N GLN A 37 25.20 5.87 3.16
CA GLN A 37 25.10 6.95 2.17
C GLN A 37 23.63 7.23 1.78
N ALA A 38 22.81 6.18 1.58
CA ALA A 38 21.39 6.32 1.29
C ALA A 38 20.65 6.96 2.48
N ALA A 39 20.99 6.56 3.70
CA ALA A 39 20.46 7.17 4.92
C ALA A 39 20.82 8.66 5.03
N TRP A 40 22.06 9.04 4.71
CA TRP A 40 22.47 10.44 4.65
C TRP A 40 21.69 11.25 3.61
N GLN A 41 21.51 10.69 2.40
CA GLN A 41 20.73 11.32 1.34
C GLN A 41 19.26 11.50 1.74
N CYS A 42 18.67 10.47 2.36
CA CYS A 42 17.31 10.49 2.87
C CYS A 42 17.12 11.60 3.93
N LEU A 43 18.09 11.74 4.85
CA LEU A 43 18.08 12.82 5.85
C LEU A 43 18.12 14.20 5.19
N LEU A 44 19.04 14.41 4.23
CA LEU A 44 19.15 15.68 3.50
C LEU A 44 17.86 16.04 2.74
N GLN A 45 17.18 15.03 2.19
CA GLN A 45 15.95 15.22 1.43
C GLN A 45 14.78 15.67 2.30
N HIS A 46 14.62 15.07 3.47
CA HIS A 46 13.48 15.31 4.36
C HIS A 46 13.73 16.43 5.37
N TRP A 47 14.99 16.66 5.75
CA TRP A 47 15.38 17.67 6.73
C TRP A 47 16.60 18.48 6.26
N PRO A 48 16.53 19.18 5.10
CA PRO A 48 17.65 19.92 4.52
C PRO A 48 18.17 21.08 5.40
N GLN A 49 17.38 21.52 6.37
CA GLN A 49 17.73 22.61 7.28
C GLN A 49 18.44 22.14 8.55
N ALA A 50 18.50 20.83 8.81
CA ALA A 50 19.11 20.28 10.02
C ALA A 50 20.61 20.59 10.07
N ARG A 51 21.09 21.12 11.21
CA ARG A 51 22.50 21.43 11.45
C ARG A 51 23.11 20.61 12.56
N ARG A 52 22.30 20.18 13.53
CA ARG A 52 22.67 19.32 14.67
C ARG A 52 22.02 17.95 14.49
N ILE A 53 22.85 16.94 14.25
CA ILE A 53 22.43 15.57 14.00
C ILE A 53 22.84 14.71 15.21
N GLY A 54 21.86 14.12 15.87
CA GLY A 54 22.09 13.08 16.86
C GLY A 54 21.97 11.70 16.22
N VAL A 55 22.87 10.76 16.55
CA VAL A 55 22.82 9.38 16.05
C VAL A 55 22.94 8.43 17.23
N VAL A 56 21.93 7.61 17.47
CA VAL A 56 22.01 6.54 18.48
C VAL A 56 22.43 5.25 17.80
N VAL A 57 23.47 4.59 18.31
CA VAL A 57 24.09 3.44 17.65
C VAL A 57 24.14 2.21 18.56
N GLY A 58 23.81 1.06 17.98
CA GLY A 58 24.02 -0.24 18.61
C GLY A 58 25.38 -0.83 18.29
N SER A 59 25.62 -2.05 18.79
CA SER A 59 26.88 -2.76 18.54
C SER A 59 26.92 -3.50 17.20
N GLY A 60 25.76 -3.79 16.59
CA GLY A 60 25.64 -4.57 15.36
C GLY A 60 25.78 -3.74 14.06
N ASN A 61 25.44 -4.38 12.93
CA ASN A 61 25.55 -3.76 11.60
C ASN A 61 24.68 -2.50 11.45
N ASN A 62 23.47 -2.45 12.03
CA ASN A 62 22.63 -1.24 11.97
C ASN A 62 23.37 -0.04 12.59
N GLY A 63 24.08 -0.24 13.71
CA GLY A 63 24.94 0.79 14.30
C GLY A 63 26.09 1.20 13.37
N GLY A 64 26.62 0.26 12.60
CA GLY A 64 27.58 0.52 11.52
C GLY A 64 27.04 1.46 10.45
N ASP A 65 25.81 1.25 9.98
CA ASP A 65 25.14 2.14 9.02
C ASP A 65 24.98 3.56 9.61
N GLY A 66 24.62 3.64 10.90
CA GLY A 66 24.57 4.88 11.66
C GLY A 66 25.92 5.62 11.72
N TYR A 67 27.03 4.91 11.95
CA TYR A 67 28.38 5.50 11.92
C TYR A 67 28.76 6.02 10.52
N VAL A 68 28.40 5.30 9.45
CA VAL A 68 28.66 5.76 8.08
C VAL A 68 27.90 7.05 7.79
N LEU A 69 26.60 7.13 8.13
CA LEU A 69 25.82 8.37 8.03
C LEU A 69 26.45 9.50 8.84
N ALA A 70 26.81 9.24 10.11
CA ALA A 70 27.40 10.22 11.01
C ALA A 70 28.70 10.80 10.43
N ARG A 71 29.53 9.96 9.80
CA ARG A 71 30.75 10.38 9.11
C ARG A 71 30.45 11.30 7.93
N HIS A 72 29.46 10.98 7.10
CA HIS A 72 29.06 11.84 5.98
C HIS A 72 28.54 13.19 6.45
N ALA A 73 27.70 13.21 7.50
CA ALA A 73 27.21 14.45 8.09
C ALA A 73 28.35 15.31 8.66
N LEU A 74 29.34 14.68 9.32
CA LEU A 74 30.51 15.38 9.86
C LEU A 74 31.38 15.97 8.75
N GLN A 75 31.63 15.20 7.69
CA GLN A 75 32.39 15.67 6.51
C GLN A 75 31.68 16.79 5.76
N ALA A 76 30.35 16.85 5.83
CA ALA A 76 29.55 17.96 5.33
C ALA A 76 29.58 19.21 6.23
N GLY A 77 30.34 19.19 7.33
CA GLY A 77 30.50 20.31 8.25
C GLY A 77 29.32 20.50 9.22
N LEU A 78 28.49 19.48 9.43
CA LEU A 78 27.41 19.53 10.42
C LEU A 78 27.91 19.20 11.83
N LEU A 79 27.13 19.61 12.84
CA LEU A 79 27.37 19.24 14.22
C LEU A 79 26.78 17.84 14.44
N VAL A 80 27.65 16.86 14.72
CA VAL A 80 27.23 15.45 14.87
C VAL A 80 27.57 14.96 16.27
N GLN A 81 26.57 14.39 16.95
CA GLN A 81 26.75 13.64 18.19
C GLN A 81 26.36 12.18 17.97
N VAL A 82 27.28 11.26 18.30
CA VAL A 82 26.98 9.83 18.29
C VAL A 82 26.90 9.31 19.72
N VAL A 83 25.79 8.67 20.07
CA VAL A 83 25.50 8.14 21.40
C VAL A 83 25.38 6.61 21.33
N ALA A 84 26.21 5.90 22.10
CA ALA A 84 26.19 4.44 22.18
C ALA A 84 25.62 3.96 23.53
N LEU A 85 25.16 2.71 23.59
CA LEU A 85 24.81 2.09 24.86
C LEU A 85 26.08 1.88 25.72
N PRO A 86 26.03 2.16 27.04
CA PRO A 86 27.17 1.97 27.93
C PRO A 86 27.72 0.54 27.85
N GLY A 87 29.04 0.42 27.75
CA GLY A 87 29.73 -0.87 27.69
C GLY A 87 29.39 -1.73 26.46
N SER A 88 28.79 -1.16 25.42
CA SER A 88 28.37 -1.87 24.21
C SER A 88 29.16 -1.42 22.97
N PRO A 89 30.47 -1.72 22.88
CA PRO A 89 31.26 -1.35 21.72
C PRO A 89 30.78 -2.08 20.45
N PRO A 90 31.14 -1.59 19.25
CA PRO A 90 30.87 -2.28 17.99
C PRO A 90 31.37 -3.73 18.01
N SER A 91 30.47 -4.67 17.72
CA SER A 91 30.71 -6.12 17.86
C SER A 91 30.96 -6.81 16.53
N THR A 92 30.50 -6.25 15.40
CA THR A 92 30.79 -6.79 14.06
C THR A 92 31.99 -6.11 13.44
N ALA A 93 32.72 -6.82 12.56
CA ALA A 93 33.88 -6.26 11.85
C ALA A 93 33.50 -5.00 11.03
N LEU A 94 32.31 -5.00 10.44
CA LEU A 94 31.78 -3.87 9.68
C LEU A 94 31.50 -2.66 10.58
N ALA A 95 30.80 -2.86 11.71
CA ALA A 95 30.53 -1.78 12.66
C ALA A 95 31.81 -1.23 13.31
N GLN A 96 32.80 -2.09 13.58
CA GLN A 96 34.12 -1.68 14.08
C GLN A 96 34.84 -0.79 13.07
N ARG A 97 34.84 -1.17 11.79
CA ARG A 97 35.42 -0.37 10.71
C ARG A 97 34.71 0.97 10.56
N ALA A 98 33.38 0.98 10.53
CA ALA A 98 32.59 2.22 10.42
C ALA A 98 32.84 3.17 11.60
N ALA A 99 32.90 2.65 12.82
CA ALA A 99 33.23 3.44 14.02
C ALA A 99 34.66 4.01 13.97
N ALA A 100 35.64 3.22 13.49
CA ALA A 100 37.02 3.68 13.32
C ALA A 100 37.13 4.78 12.24
N ASP A 101 36.43 4.63 11.12
CA ASP A 101 36.35 5.62 10.05
C ASP A 101 35.70 6.93 10.56
N PHE A 102 34.63 6.83 11.34
CA PHE A 102 33.98 7.99 11.96
C PHE A 102 34.92 8.74 12.91
N LYS A 103 35.62 8.02 13.80
CA LYS A 103 36.61 8.60 14.72
C LYS A 103 37.78 9.25 13.97
N SER A 104 38.26 8.62 12.90
CA SER A 104 39.35 9.14 12.07
C SER A 104 38.96 10.42 11.33
N ALA A 105 37.66 10.61 11.05
CA ALA A 105 37.13 11.86 10.51
C ALA A 105 36.95 12.97 11.58
N GLY A 106 37.36 12.72 12.84
CA GLY A 106 37.23 13.65 13.96
C GLY A 106 35.96 13.47 14.80
N GLY A 107 35.18 12.42 14.54
CA GLY A 107 33.95 12.12 15.27
C GLY A 107 34.20 11.66 16.71
N THR A 108 33.31 12.04 17.62
CA THR A 108 33.33 11.58 19.02
C THR A 108 32.09 10.73 19.31
N VAL A 109 32.29 9.63 20.03
CA VAL A 109 31.22 8.74 20.49
C VAL A 109 31.13 8.85 22.01
N THR A 110 29.93 9.10 22.53
CA THR A 110 29.66 9.19 23.97
C THR A 110 28.74 8.07 24.41
N ASP A 111 28.98 7.52 25.61
CA ASP A 111 28.04 6.57 26.21
C ASP A 111 26.78 7.30 26.70
N PHE A 112 25.63 6.67 26.53
CA PHE A 112 24.36 7.19 27.04
C PHE A 112 24.38 7.27 28.56
N ASN A 113 24.20 8.48 29.09
CA ASN A 113 24.28 8.77 30.52
C ASN A 113 22.90 9.02 31.16
N GLY A 114 21.81 8.77 30.44
CA GLY A 114 20.44 9.03 30.88
C GLY A 114 19.77 10.20 30.16
N GLU A 115 20.54 11.07 29.49
CA GLU A 115 20.02 12.23 28.78
C GLU A 115 20.55 12.31 27.34
N LEU A 116 19.77 12.92 26.46
CA LEU A 116 20.16 13.22 25.08
C LEU A 116 20.21 14.74 24.91
N ALA A 117 21.27 15.24 24.26
CA ALA A 117 21.40 16.67 24.01
C ALA A 117 20.38 17.15 22.96
N GLN A 118 20.24 18.46 22.80
CA GLN A 118 19.37 18.99 21.75
C GLN A 118 19.95 18.72 20.37
N ALA A 119 19.17 18.06 19.51
CA ALA A 119 19.44 17.90 18.08
C ALA A 119 18.28 18.48 17.26
N ASP A 120 18.53 18.79 16.00
CA ASP A 120 17.48 19.17 15.05
C ASP A 120 16.79 17.92 14.48
N ILE A 121 17.50 16.78 14.46
CA ILE A 121 17.00 15.44 14.13
C ILE A 121 17.83 14.37 14.84
N TRP A 122 17.18 13.26 15.19
CA TRP A 122 17.85 12.05 15.64
C TRP A 122 17.77 10.94 14.60
N VAL A 123 18.83 10.11 14.54
CA VAL A 123 18.89 8.89 13.75
C VAL A 123 18.91 7.70 14.70
N ASP A 124 17.93 6.81 14.55
CA ASP A 124 17.87 5.54 15.24
C ASP A 124 18.59 4.45 14.42
N ALA A 125 19.76 4.06 14.91
CA ALA A 125 20.58 2.97 14.40
C ALA A 125 20.92 1.98 15.55
N LEU A 126 20.04 1.85 16.54
CA LEU A 126 20.30 1.06 17.74
C LEU A 126 20.12 -0.45 17.51
N PHE A 127 18.96 -0.86 17.01
CA PHE A 127 18.63 -2.24 16.68
C PHE A 127 18.07 -2.30 15.26
N GLY A 128 18.32 -3.39 14.54
CA GLY A 128 17.75 -3.64 13.20
C GLY A 128 16.94 -4.94 13.18
N LEU A 129 16.87 -5.60 12.01
CA LEU A 129 16.17 -6.88 11.75
C LEU A 129 16.38 -8.03 12.77
N GLY A 130 17.41 -7.95 13.61
CA GLY A 130 17.76 -8.95 14.64
C GLY A 130 16.89 -8.93 15.90
N PHE A 131 16.10 -7.88 16.12
CA PHE A 131 15.57 -7.55 17.43
C PHE A 131 14.05 -7.67 17.51
N SER A 132 13.57 -8.71 18.21
CA SER A 132 12.13 -9.00 18.37
C SER A 132 11.67 -9.11 19.83
N ARG A 133 12.53 -8.69 20.79
CA ARG A 133 12.23 -8.74 22.23
C ARG A 133 12.03 -7.35 22.79
N ALA A 134 11.37 -7.23 23.94
CA ALA A 134 11.25 -5.95 24.63
C ALA A 134 12.64 -5.37 24.98
N PRO A 135 12.93 -4.09 24.65
CA PRO A 135 14.12 -3.41 25.17
C PRO A 135 14.12 -3.39 26.70
N ALA A 136 15.32 -3.47 27.28
CA ALA A 136 15.50 -3.47 28.74
C ALA A 136 16.75 -2.66 29.14
N GLY A 137 16.81 -2.27 30.41
CA GLY A 137 17.96 -1.55 30.98
C GLY A 137 18.26 -0.24 30.24
N ALA A 138 19.52 -0.01 29.91
CA ALA A 138 19.96 1.21 29.22
C ALA A 138 19.31 1.41 27.84
N ALA A 139 18.95 0.33 27.14
CA ALA A 139 18.28 0.43 25.83
C ALA A 139 16.84 0.94 25.96
N LEU A 140 16.10 0.47 26.96
CA LEU A 140 14.77 0.99 27.31
C LEU A 140 14.85 2.49 27.61
N ALA A 141 15.74 2.87 28.53
CA ALA A 141 15.90 4.27 28.93
C ALA A 141 16.34 5.19 27.77
N LEU A 142 17.18 4.70 26.85
CA LEU A 142 17.60 5.46 25.67
C LEU A 142 16.43 5.66 24.69
N ILE A 143 15.64 4.62 24.42
CA ILE A 143 14.47 4.72 23.54
C ILE A 143 13.43 5.68 24.14
N GLU A 144 13.20 5.62 25.45
CA GLU A 144 12.31 6.57 26.14
C GLU A 144 12.84 8.01 26.05
N ALA A 145 14.13 8.22 26.28
CA ALA A 145 14.76 9.53 26.15
C ALA A 145 14.69 10.08 24.72
N LEU A 146 14.78 9.20 23.71
CA LEU A 146 14.65 9.54 22.30
C LEU A 146 13.21 9.94 21.95
N ASN A 147 12.23 9.15 22.39
CA ASN A 147 10.80 9.44 22.18
C ASN A 147 10.31 10.70 22.93
N ALA A 148 11.02 11.11 23.99
CA ALA A 148 10.73 12.35 24.72
C ALA A 148 11.25 13.62 24.01
N GLN A 149 12.11 13.47 22.99
CA GLN A 149 12.61 14.61 22.22
C GLN A 149 11.49 15.22 21.36
N GLN A 150 11.57 16.53 21.15
CA GLN A 150 10.70 17.22 20.18
C GLN A 150 11.18 17.08 18.74
N ALA A 151 12.46 16.71 18.56
CA ALA A 151 13.06 16.52 17.25
C ALA A 151 12.51 15.24 16.58
N PRO A 152 12.32 15.24 15.25
CA PRO A 152 11.93 14.03 14.52
C PRO A 152 13.02 12.96 14.62
N VAL A 153 12.62 11.71 14.43
CA VAL A 153 13.54 10.56 14.38
C VAL A 153 13.49 9.90 13.00
N LEU A 154 14.66 9.68 12.40
CA LEU A 154 14.88 8.82 11.23
C LEU A 154 15.33 7.44 11.72
N ALA A 155 14.50 6.41 11.56
CA ALA A 155 14.91 5.04 11.85
C ALA A 155 15.60 4.39 10.64
N LEU A 156 16.75 3.76 10.88
CA LEU A 156 17.47 2.97 9.89
C LEU A 156 17.02 1.51 9.98
N ASP A 157 16.60 0.99 8.84
CA ASP A 157 16.09 -0.36 8.61
C ASP A 157 14.73 -0.64 9.28
N VAL A 158 14.70 -0.62 10.61
CA VAL A 158 13.53 -0.91 11.47
C VAL A 158 13.62 -0.02 12.71
N PRO A 159 12.53 0.66 13.14
CA PRO A 159 12.56 1.40 14.41
C PRO A 159 12.87 0.45 15.56
N SER A 160 13.87 0.79 16.37
CA SER A 160 14.36 -0.03 17.46
C SER A 160 13.24 -0.36 18.45
N GLY A 161 13.00 -1.66 18.66
CA GLY A 161 11.92 -2.18 19.50
C GLY A 161 10.70 -2.70 18.73
N VAL A 162 10.63 -2.49 17.41
CA VAL A 162 9.59 -3.07 16.55
C VAL A 162 10.00 -4.47 16.05
N ASP A 163 9.07 -5.43 16.08
CA ASP A 163 9.24 -6.73 15.42
C ASP A 163 9.01 -6.59 13.90
N ALA A 164 10.07 -6.73 13.12
CA ALA A 164 10.06 -6.59 11.66
C ALA A 164 9.30 -7.71 10.91
N ASP A 165 9.02 -8.84 11.57
CA ASP A 165 8.31 -9.99 10.99
C ASP A 165 6.82 -9.93 11.27
N HIS A 166 6.43 -9.52 12.47
CA HIS A 166 5.04 -9.62 12.91
C HIS A 166 4.34 -8.27 13.09
N GLY A 167 5.09 -7.17 13.14
CA GLY A 167 4.55 -5.83 13.32
C GLY A 167 4.05 -5.53 14.73
N CYS A 168 4.39 -6.37 15.71
CA CYS A 168 4.09 -6.16 17.11
C CYS A 168 5.21 -5.36 17.81
N VAL A 169 4.86 -4.75 18.93
CA VAL A 169 5.78 -3.97 19.77
C VAL A 169 5.77 -4.55 21.18
N PRO A 170 6.69 -5.48 21.51
CA PRO A 170 6.66 -6.23 22.78
C PRO A 170 6.98 -5.39 24.03
N GLY A 171 7.34 -4.12 23.88
CA GLY A 171 7.71 -3.21 24.97
C GLY A 171 7.68 -1.75 24.50
N VAL A 172 8.74 -0.99 24.79
CA VAL A 172 8.92 0.32 24.15
C VAL A 172 9.50 0.14 22.74
N ALA A 173 9.15 1.03 21.82
CA ALA A 173 9.84 1.16 20.54
C ALA A 173 10.04 2.65 20.17
N VAL A 174 11.02 2.91 19.33
CA VAL A 174 11.28 4.24 18.77
C VAL A 174 10.12 4.67 17.89
N ARG A 175 9.62 5.89 18.09
CA ARG A 175 8.60 6.52 17.25
C ARG A 175 9.27 7.35 16.15
N ALA A 176 9.44 6.74 14.99
CA ALA A 176 10.06 7.38 13.85
C ALA A 176 9.10 8.31 13.11
N ALA A 177 9.61 9.44 12.63
CA ALA A 177 8.93 10.26 11.63
C ALA A 177 9.06 9.64 10.22
N LEU A 178 10.19 8.98 9.96
CA LEU A 178 10.49 8.25 8.73
C LEU A 178 11.32 7.00 9.07
N THR A 179 11.00 5.88 8.46
CA THR A 179 11.84 4.66 8.46
C THR A 179 12.40 4.43 7.07
N LEU A 180 13.73 4.36 6.96
CA LEU A 180 14.41 3.99 5.73
C LEU A 180 14.83 2.53 5.79
N GLN A 181 14.12 1.68 5.06
CA GLN A 181 14.41 0.26 4.93
C GLN A 181 15.52 0.04 3.90
N PHE A 182 16.38 -0.95 4.12
CA PHE A 182 17.43 -1.30 3.17
C PHE A 182 17.14 -2.62 2.49
N ILE A 183 17.48 -2.73 1.20
CA ILE A 183 17.40 -3.93 0.38
C ILE A 183 15.95 -4.36 0.08
N VAL A 184 15.17 -4.63 1.12
CA VAL A 184 13.80 -5.14 1.05
C VAL A 184 12.85 -4.40 2.00
N ALA A 185 11.56 -4.43 1.67
CA ALA A 185 10.51 -3.98 2.58
C ALA A 185 10.12 -5.11 3.54
N HIS A 186 10.27 -4.88 4.85
CA HIS A 186 9.92 -5.82 5.91
C HIS A 186 8.43 -5.88 6.16
N ARG A 187 7.85 -7.08 6.13
CA ARG A 187 6.39 -7.29 6.22
C ARG A 187 5.75 -6.74 7.50
N GLY A 188 6.46 -6.81 8.63
CA GLY A 188 5.96 -6.35 9.93
C GLY A 188 5.73 -4.84 9.99
N LEU A 189 6.45 -4.05 9.18
CA LEU A 189 6.31 -2.58 9.22
C LEU A 189 5.04 -2.05 8.55
N TYR A 190 4.21 -2.93 8.00
CA TYR A 190 2.99 -2.57 7.27
C TYR A 190 1.71 -3.07 7.94
N THR A 191 1.79 -3.64 9.15
CA THR A 191 0.64 -4.15 9.89
C THR A 191 0.81 -3.94 11.39
N GLY A 192 -0.28 -4.11 12.14
CA GLY A 192 -0.23 -4.13 13.61
C GLY A 192 0.23 -2.81 14.22
N ASP A 193 0.86 -2.92 15.39
CA ASP A 193 1.28 -1.77 16.19
C ASP A 193 2.43 -1.00 15.52
N ALA A 194 3.25 -1.65 14.69
CA ALA A 194 4.37 -1.04 13.99
C ALA A 194 3.97 0.20 13.14
N LEU A 195 2.71 0.29 12.71
CA LEU A 195 2.20 1.44 11.97
C LEU A 195 2.27 2.75 12.78
N GLU A 196 2.19 2.69 14.12
CA GLU A 196 2.33 3.85 15.01
C GLU A 196 3.78 4.29 15.23
N TYR A 197 4.75 3.41 14.92
CA TYR A 197 6.18 3.62 15.22
C TYR A 197 7.03 3.87 13.98
N THR A 198 6.56 3.46 12.80
CA THR A 198 7.34 3.52 11.56
C THR A 198 7.28 4.87 10.86
N GLY A 199 6.27 5.70 11.14
CA GLY A 199 6.05 6.95 10.42
C GLY A 199 5.89 6.72 8.92
N ARG A 200 6.45 7.62 8.10
CA ARG A 200 6.58 7.40 6.66
C ARG A 200 7.59 6.25 6.42
N ARG A 201 7.40 5.45 5.36
CA ARG A 201 8.31 4.36 5.01
C ARG A 201 8.91 4.58 3.63
N GLN A 202 10.22 4.38 3.52
CA GLN A 202 10.95 4.46 2.26
C GLN A 202 11.88 3.24 2.13
N LEU A 203 12.09 2.77 0.91
CA LEU A 203 12.98 1.65 0.61
C LEU A 203 14.19 2.15 -0.20
N ALA A 204 15.39 1.93 0.35
CA ALA A 204 16.65 2.02 -0.37
C ALA A 204 17.05 0.61 -0.83
N PRO A 205 16.82 0.22 -2.10
CA PRO A 205 17.04 -1.16 -2.57
C PRO A 205 18.51 -1.62 -2.51
N LEU A 206 19.45 -0.67 -2.42
CA LEU A 206 20.89 -0.87 -2.59
C LEU A 206 21.25 -1.58 -3.91
N THR A 207 22.53 -1.58 -4.27
CA THR A 207 22.99 -2.27 -5.49
C THR A 207 23.45 -3.67 -5.09
N LEU A 208 22.72 -4.68 -5.58
CA LEU A 208 22.95 -6.10 -5.30
C LEU A 208 23.14 -6.84 -6.64
N PRO A 209 24.04 -7.83 -6.70
CA PRO A 209 24.10 -8.74 -7.84
C PRO A 209 22.83 -9.58 -7.92
N ASP A 210 22.34 -9.88 -9.13
CA ASP A 210 21.10 -10.66 -9.34
C ASP A 210 21.19 -12.05 -8.70
N GLU A 211 22.39 -12.63 -8.64
CA GLU A 211 22.66 -13.92 -8.00
C GLU A 211 22.36 -13.92 -6.49
N ALA A 212 22.38 -12.76 -5.82
CA ALA A 212 22.05 -12.66 -4.40
C ALA A 212 20.56 -12.92 -4.10
N TRP A 213 19.71 -12.89 -5.13
CA TRP A 213 18.28 -13.16 -5.00
C TRP A 213 17.93 -14.66 -5.12
N GLN A 214 18.92 -15.52 -5.37
CA GLN A 214 18.68 -16.95 -5.55
C GLN A 214 18.10 -17.59 -4.29
N GLY A 215 16.88 -18.14 -4.42
CA GLY A 215 16.16 -18.79 -3.33
C GLY A 215 15.50 -17.82 -2.33
N VAL A 216 15.60 -16.51 -2.54
CA VAL A 216 14.90 -15.49 -1.75
C VAL A 216 13.47 -15.36 -2.28
N VAL A 217 12.49 -15.56 -1.41
CA VAL A 217 11.06 -15.47 -1.75
C VAL A 217 10.37 -14.42 -0.89
N ALA A 218 9.41 -13.72 -1.48
CA ALA A 218 8.58 -12.77 -0.74
C ALA A 218 7.72 -13.52 0.28
N ALA A 219 7.64 -12.96 1.49
CA ALA A 219 6.81 -13.46 2.57
C ALA A 219 5.36 -12.96 2.46
N ALA A 220 5.13 -11.83 1.80
CA ALA A 220 3.81 -11.32 1.46
C ALA A 220 3.87 -10.40 0.23
N GLU A 221 2.75 -10.23 -0.47
CA GLU A 221 2.59 -9.20 -1.50
C GLU A 221 1.98 -7.94 -0.88
N CYS A 222 2.52 -6.76 -1.15
CA CYS A 222 1.92 -5.48 -0.78
C CYS A 222 0.95 -5.00 -1.86
N TRP A 223 -0.31 -4.82 -1.50
CA TRP A 223 -1.36 -4.36 -2.39
C TRP A 223 -1.67 -2.90 -2.12
N THR A 224 -1.47 -2.09 -3.16
CA THR A 224 -1.78 -0.65 -3.20
C THR A 224 -2.68 -0.36 -4.41
N GLN A 225 -3.12 0.90 -4.56
CA GLN A 225 -3.99 1.32 -5.68
C GLN A 225 -3.50 0.90 -7.07
N SER A 226 -2.19 0.71 -7.26
CA SER A 226 -1.62 0.26 -8.54
C SER A 226 -2.15 -1.10 -9.02
N ARG A 227 -2.72 -1.92 -8.13
CA ARG A 227 -3.31 -3.23 -8.47
C ARG A 227 -4.70 -3.14 -9.10
N LEU A 228 -5.42 -2.03 -8.94
CA LEU A 228 -6.81 -1.93 -9.39
C LEU A 228 -7.01 -2.05 -10.91
N PRO A 229 -6.20 -1.41 -11.77
CA PRO A 229 -6.42 -1.48 -13.23
C PRO A 229 -6.34 -2.90 -13.80
N ASP A 230 -5.41 -3.72 -13.31
CA ASP A 230 -5.25 -5.10 -13.75
C ASP A 230 -6.38 -6.00 -13.23
N LEU A 231 -6.90 -5.67 -12.04
CA LEU A 231 -7.95 -6.43 -11.38
C LEU A 231 -9.35 -6.10 -11.94
N LEU A 232 -9.59 -4.85 -12.29
CA LEU A 232 -10.88 -4.31 -12.72
C LEU A 232 -10.74 -3.70 -14.13
N PRO A 233 -10.63 -4.54 -15.18
CA PRO A 233 -10.59 -4.04 -16.54
C PRO A 233 -11.92 -3.38 -16.92
N PRO A 234 -11.90 -2.45 -17.89
CA PRO A 234 -13.12 -1.82 -18.39
C PRO A 234 -14.16 -2.86 -18.83
N ARG A 235 -15.43 -2.59 -18.52
CA ARG A 235 -16.52 -3.44 -18.99
C ARG A 235 -16.66 -3.34 -20.50
N ARG A 236 -17.01 -4.45 -21.14
CA ARG A 236 -17.36 -4.47 -22.56
C ARG A 236 -18.63 -3.66 -22.77
N ALA A 237 -18.67 -2.87 -23.85
CA ALA A 237 -19.81 -2.01 -24.17
C ALA A 237 -21.13 -2.79 -24.36
N ASN A 238 -21.06 -4.07 -24.72
CA ASN A 238 -22.21 -4.97 -24.91
C ASN A 238 -22.48 -5.89 -23.71
N SER A 239 -21.83 -5.69 -22.55
CA SER A 239 -22.09 -6.49 -21.35
C SER A 239 -23.50 -6.25 -20.82
N HIS A 240 -24.17 -7.32 -20.38
CA HIS A 240 -25.49 -7.25 -19.75
C HIS A 240 -25.43 -7.64 -18.26
N LYS A 241 -26.45 -7.26 -17.49
CA LYS A 241 -26.53 -7.49 -16.04
C LYS A 241 -26.23 -8.93 -15.58
N GLY A 242 -26.62 -9.94 -16.36
CA GLY A 242 -26.29 -11.35 -16.05
C GLY A 242 -24.80 -11.68 -16.03
N GLU A 243 -23.97 -11.02 -16.86
CA GLU A 243 -22.51 -11.25 -16.89
C GLU A 243 -21.84 -10.76 -15.61
N SER A 244 -22.33 -9.66 -15.04
CA SER A 244 -21.84 -9.10 -13.77
C SER A 244 -22.34 -9.84 -12.52
N GLY A 245 -23.09 -10.93 -12.72
CA GLY A 245 -23.54 -11.83 -11.66
C GLY A 245 -24.68 -11.30 -10.81
N HIS A 246 -25.29 -12.21 -10.04
CA HIS A 246 -26.35 -11.93 -9.08
C HIS A 246 -25.83 -12.21 -7.67
N VAL A 247 -25.77 -11.19 -6.82
CA VAL A 247 -25.44 -11.31 -5.40
C VAL A 247 -26.72 -11.46 -4.58
N LEU A 248 -26.75 -12.45 -3.68
CA LEU A 248 -27.78 -12.59 -2.65
C LEU A 248 -27.20 -12.21 -1.29
N CYS A 249 -27.70 -11.16 -0.66
CA CYS A 249 -27.36 -10.77 0.70
C CYS A 249 -28.38 -11.36 1.68
N VAL A 250 -27.94 -12.17 2.64
CA VAL A 250 -28.79 -12.81 3.66
C VAL A 250 -28.40 -12.33 5.05
N GLY A 251 -29.32 -11.65 5.75
CA GLY A 251 -29.06 -11.09 7.07
C GLY A 251 -30.08 -10.04 7.51
N GLY A 252 -29.68 -9.17 8.44
CA GLY A 252 -30.54 -8.13 8.98
C GLY A 252 -31.71 -8.68 9.80
N ASN A 253 -31.41 -9.30 10.93
CA ASN A 253 -32.37 -9.65 11.97
C ASN A 253 -32.86 -8.39 12.70
N HIS A 254 -33.89 -8.52 13.55
CA HIS A 254 -34.53 -7.41 14.24
C HIS A 254 -33.50 -6.49 14.93
N GLY A 255 -33.56 -5.19 14.62
CA GLY A 255 -32.62 -4.19 15.14
C GLY A 255 -31.34 -4.01 14.32
N SER A 256 -31.05 -4.90 13.36
CA SER A 256 -29.80 -4.92 12.58
C SER A 256 -30.01 -4.84 11.07
N GLY A 257 -31.19 -4.42 10.60
CA GLY A 257 -31.50 -4.26 9.17
C GLY A 257 -30.58 -3.29 8.42
N GLY A 258 -29.94 -2.34 9.13
CA GLY A 258 -28.96 -1.42 8.53
C GLY A 258 -27.69 -2.12 8.02
N ALA A 259 -27.25 -3.19 8.68
CA ALA A 259 -26.05 -3.94 8.29
C ALA A 259 -26.21 -4.58 6.90
N ILE A 260 -27.32 -5.29 6.69
CA ILE A 260 -27.58 -5.92 5.39
C ILE A 260 -27.85 -4.88 4.28
N ALA A 261 -28.44 -3.72 4.63
CA ALA A 261 -28.63 -2.60 3.71
C ALA A 261 -27.29 -2.07 3.18
N MET A 262 -26.32 -1.87 4.08
CA MET A 262 -24.98 -1.39 3.76
C MET A 262 -24.22 -2.37 2.87
N ALA A 263 -24.27 -3.66 3.17
CA ALA A 263 -23.67 -4.70 2.33
C ALA A 263 -24.28 -4.73 0.93
N ALA A 264 -25.62 -4.68 0.84
CA ALA A 264 -26.36 -4.62 -0.41
C ALA A 264 -25.98 -3.40 -1.28
N GLU A 265 -25.99 -2.21 -0.68
CA GLU A 265 -25.68 -0.96 -1.39
C GLU A 265 -24.23 -0.96 -1.90
N ALA A 266 -23.28 -1.42 -1.08
CA ALA A 266 -21.88 -1.53 -1.46
C ALA A 266 -21.67 -2.51 -2.62
N ALA A 267 -22.40 -3.63 -2.63
CA ALA A 267 -22.32 -4.61 -3.72
C ALA A 267 -22.76 -4.02 -5.06
N LEU A 268 -23.87 -3.27 -5.07
CA LEU A 268 -24.36 -2.55 -6.26
C LEU A 268 -23.38 -1.47 -6.71
N ARG A 269 -22.84 -0.67 -5.78
CA ARG A 269 -21.83 0.37 -6.08
C ARG A 269 -20.52 -0.19 -6.65
N THR A 270 -20.22 -1.44 -6.33
CA THR A 270 -19.04 -2.18 -6.84
C THR A 270 -19.35 -2.94 -8.14
N GLY A 271 -20.58 -2.85 -8.65
CA GLY A 271 -20.94 -3.32 -9.99
C GLY A 271 -21.63 -4.68 -10.04
N ALA A 272 -22.25 -5.17 -8.95
CA ALA A 272 -23.10 -6.35 -9.02
C ALA A 272 -24.20 -6.12 -10.08
N GLY A 273 -24.40 -7.07 -10.99
CA GLY A 273 -25.38 -6.89 -12.07
C GLY A 273 -26.83 -7.00 -11.60
N LEU A 274 -27.07 -7.89 -10.64
CA LEU A 274 -28.33 -8.08 -9.95
C LEU A 274 -28.07 -8.24 -8.45
N LEU A 275 -29.02 -7.79 -7.64
CA LEU A 275 -28.96 -7.92 -6.19
C LEU A 275 -30.32 -8.36 -5.63
N SER A 276 -30.30 -9.39 -4.80
CA SER A 276 -31.41 -9.76 -3.93
C SER A 276 -31.02 -9.64 -2.47
N ILE A 277 -31.97 -9.25 -1.61
CA ILE A 277 -31.82 -9.22 -0.16
C ILE A 277 -32.82 -10.19 0.44
N GLY A 278 -32.36 -11.10 1.29
CA GLY A 278 -33.18 -11.94 2.16
C GLY A 278 -33.06 -11.48 3.61
N THR A 279 -34.16 -11.01 4.20
CA THR A 279 -34.17 -10.40 5.53
C THR A 279 -35.52 -10.58 6.25
N ARG A 280 -35.72 -9.96 7.42
CA ARG A 280 -37.00 -9.92 8.13
C ARG A 280 -38.05 -9.10 7.39
N GLN A 281 -39.32 -9.50 7.49
CA GLN A 281 -40.46 -8.82 6.87
C GLN A 281 -40.52 -7.32 7.19
N ASP A 282 -40.23 -6.96 8.45
CA ASP A 282 -40.24 -5.57 8.93
C ASP A 282 -39.25 -4.65 8.19
N HIS A 283 -38.18 -5.22 7.61
CA HIS A 283 -37.15 -4.46 6.91
C HIS A 283 -37.42 -4.30 5.41
N VAL A 284 -38.36 -5.06 4.83
CA VAL A 284 -38.61 -5.04 3.38
C VAL A 284 -39.00 -3.64 2.90
N GLY A 285 -39.98 -3.00 3.55
CA GLY A 285 -40.43 -1.65 3.20
C GLY A 285 -39.32 -0.60 3.33
N PRO A 286 -38.67 -0.48 4.51
CA PRO A 286 -37.56 0.46 4.72
C PRO A 286 -36.39 0.27 3.74
N LEU A 287 -36.03 -0.98 3.41
CA LEU A 287 -34.95 -1.26 2.45
C LEU A 287 -35.33 -0.83 1.05
N LEU A 288 -36.55 -1.13 0.58
CA LEU A 288 -37.01 -0.69 -0.73
C LEU A 288 -37.12 0.85 -0.84
N ALA A 289 -37.40 1.54 0.26
CA ALA A 289 -37.40 3.00 0.31
C ALA A 289 -35.99 3.59 0.19
N ARG A 290 -34.97 2.92 0.74
CA ARG A 290 -33.57 3.36 0.68
C ARG A 290 -32.85 2.93 -0.60
N LEU A 291 -33.08 1.69 -1.03
CA LEU A 291 -32.36 1.00 -2.10
C LEU A 291 -33.35 0.30 -3.05
N PRO A 292 -34.08 1.07 -3.87
CA PRO A 292 -35.12 0.53 -4.76
C PRO A 292 -34.55 -0.39 -5.86
N GLU A 293 -33.26 -0.32 -6.15
CA GLU A 293 -32.58 -1.20 -7.10
C GLU A 293 -32.44 -2.65 -6.58
N ALA A 294 -32.58 -2.87 -5.26
CA ALA A 294 -32.45 -4.19 -4.64
C ALA A 294 -33.79 -4.95 -4.60
N MET A 295 -33.78 -6.20 -5.04
CA MET A 295 -34.94 -7.10 -4.92
C MET A 295 -34.99 -7.65 -3.49
N THR A 296 -35.82 -7.05 -2.64
CA THR A 296 -35.89 -7.38 -1.21
C THR A 296 -37.01 -8.37 -0.91
N HIS A 297 -36.69 -9.41 -0.15
CA HIS A 297 -37.57 -10.52 0.17
C HIS A 297 -37.59 -10.81 1.68
N ALA A 298 -38.78 -11.03 2.22
CA ALA A 298 -38.94 -11.53 3.57
C ALA A 298 -38.63 -13.03 3.63
N LEU A 299 -37.87 -13.43 4.64
CA LEU A 299 -37.49 -14.81 4.91
C LEU A 299 -37.97 -15.22 6.30
N GLU A 300 -39.28 -15.35 6.54
CA GLU A 300 -39.78 -15.81 7.85
C GLU A 300 -39.79 -17.34 7.95
N ASP A 301 -40.37 -18.02 6.96
CA ASP A 301 -40.63 -19.47 7.00
C ASP A 301 -39.76 -20.30 6.02
N GLY A 302 -38.61 -19.78 5.58
CA GLY A 302 -37.65 -20.53 4.76
C GLY A 302 -38.07 -20.88 3.31
N ASP A 303 -39.33 -20.67 2.93
CA ASP A 303 -39.87 -21.06 1.62
C ASP A 303 -39.33 -20.26 0.43
N ALA A 304 -39.01 -18.98 0.62
CA ALA A 304 -38.52 -18.12 -0.46
C ALA A 304 -37.02 -18.30 -0.74
N LEU A 305 -36.23 -18.71 0.27
CA LEU A 305 -34.77 -18.78 0.17
C LEU A 305 -34.29 -19.73 -0.96
N PRO A 306 -34.83 -20.94 -1.15
CA PRO A 306 -34.41 -21.83 -2.25
C PRO A 306 -34.51 -21.18 -3.63
N ALA A 307 -35.59 -20.44 -3.89
CA ALA A 307 -35.79 -19.76 -5.17
C ALA A 307 -34.82 -18.59 -5.38
N LEU A 308 -34.37 -17.94 -4.29
CA LEU A 308 -33.34 -16.90 -4.34
C LEU A 308 -31.95 -17.51 -4.58
N LEU A 309 -31.62 -18.58 -3.86
CA LEU A 309 -30.36 -19.32 -4.02
C LEU A 309 -30.19 -19.81 -5.47
N ALA A 310 -31.26 -20.34 -6.08
CA ALA A 310 -31.22 -20.81 -7.47
C ALA A 310 -30.87 -19.73 -8.51
N LYS A 311 -31.05 -18.44 -8.18
CA LYS A 311 -30.72 -17.30 -9.06
C LYS A 311 -29.35 -16.70 -8.75
N ALA A 312 -28.88 -16.87 -7.52
CA ALA A 312 -27.66 -16.26 -7.03
C ALA A 312 -26.43 -16.94 -7.63
N LYS A 313 -25.40 -16.13 -7.92
CA LYS A 313 -24.06 -16.60 -8.26
C LYS A 313 -23.15 -16.63 -7.02
N VAL A 314 -23.39 -15.73 -6.06
CA VAL A 314 -22.65 -15.59 -4.81
C VAL A 314 -23.62 -15.21 -3.70
N VAL A 315 -23.41 -15.74 -2.50
CA VAL A 315 -24.18 -15.36 -1.31
C VAL A 315 -23.27 -14.65 -0.31
N ALA A 316 -23.69 -13.47 0.14
CA ALA A 316 -23.10 -12.78 1.28
C ALA A 316 -23.98 -13.01 2.51
N ILE A 317 -23.45 -13.60 3.57
CA ILE A 317 -24.21 -13.94 4.78
C ILE A 317 -23.49 -13.48 6.04
N GLY A 318 -24.26 -12.97 7.00
CA GLY A 318 -23.74 -12.62 8.32
C GLY A 318 -24.02 -11.20 8.80
N PRO A 319 -23.95 -10.15 7.96
CA PRO A 319 -24.26 -8.77 8.36
C PRO A 319 -25.62 -8.66 9.08
N GLY A 320 -25.56 -8.45 10.39
CA GLY A 320 -26.71 -8.36 11.27
C GLY A 320 -27.59 -9.61 11.34
N LEU A 321 -27.08 -10.81 11.00
CA LEU A 321 -27.87 -12.04 10.96
C LEU A 321 -28.40 -12.47 12.35
N GLY A 322 -27.69 -12.15 13.43
CA GLY A 322 -27.96 -12.69 14.77
C GLY A 322 -27.57 -14.17 14.90
N GLN A 323 -27.90 -14.78 16.04
CA GLN A 323 -27.54 -16.17 16.36
C GLN A 323 -28.73 -16.95 16.95
N ASP A 324 -29.95 -16.46 16.72
CA ASP A 324 -31.19 -17.10 17.12
C ASP A 324 -31.54 -18.27 16.18
N GLU A 325 -32.70 -18.89 16.40
CA GLU A 325 -33.16 -20.02 15.60
C GLU A 325 -33.33 -19.66 14.11
N TRP A 326 -33.83 -18.45 13.84
CA TRP A 326 -33.95 -17.91 12.48
C TRP A 326 -32.60 -17.82 11.78
N ALA A 327 -31.61 -17.22 12.44
CA ALA A 327 -30.25 -17.11 11.92
C ALA A 327 -29.64 -18.47 11.61
N ARG A 328 -29.77 -19.43 12.53
CA ARG A 328 -29.25 -20.80 12.37
C ARG A 328 -29.92 -21.54 11.22
N ALA A 329 -31.24 -21.40 11.07
CA ALA A 329 -31.98 -22.02 9.97
C ALA A 329 -31.54 -21.47 8.61
N LEU A 330 -31.40 -20.14 8.47
CA LEU A 330 -30.92 -19.52 7.25
C LEU A 330 -29.47 -19.90 6.94
N TYR A 331 -28.59 -19.85 7.94
CA TYR A 331 -27.19 -20.25 7.83
C TYR A 331 -27.06 -21.68 7.29
N ALA A 332 -27.73 -22.65 7.92
CA ALA A 332 -27.74 -24.05 7.50
C ALA A 332 -28.19 -24.22 6.03
N ARG A 333 -29.24 -23.52 5.61
CA ARG A 333 -29.75 -23.60 4.24
C ARG A 333 -28.83 -22.95 3.22
N VAL A 334 -28.16 -21.86 3.57
CA VAL A 334 -27.16 -21.22 2.69
C VAL A 334 -25.95 -22.12 2.50
N LEU A 335 -25.44 -22.77 3.55
CA LEU A 335 -24.32 -23.72 3.44
C LEU A 335 -24.63 -24.89 2.52
N GLN A 336 -25.84 -25.44 2.62
CA GLN A 336 -26.30 -26.55 1.79
C GLN A 336 -26.41 -26.20 0.30
N SER A 337 -26.40 -24.91 -0.07
CA SER A 337 -26.50 -24.48 -1.47
C SER A 337 -25.26 -24.82 -2.30
N GLY A 338 -24.09 -24.95 -1.67
CA GLY A 338 -22.80 -25.14 -2.36
C GLY A 338 -22.37 -23.95 -3.24
N LEU A 339 -23.04 -22.80 -3.13
CA LEU A 339 -22.65 -21.58 -3.85
C LEU A 339 -21.40 -20.96 -3.24
N PRO A 340 -20.61 -20.17 -3.99
CA PRO A 340 -19.57 -19.33 -3.42
C PRO A 340 -20.12 -18.40 -2.34
N LEU A 341 -19.46 -18.36 -1.17
CA LEU A 341 -19.93 -17.61 0.01
C LEU A 341 -18.96 -16.50 0.39
N VAL A 342 -19.50 -15.38 0.86
CA VAL A 342 -18.79 -14.39 1.67
C VAL A 342 -19.42 -14.39 3.05
N ILE A 343 -18.63 -14.72 4.08
CA ILE A 343 -19.10 -14.97 5.44
C ILE A 343 -18.46 -13.94 6.36
N ASP A 344 -19.31 -13.22 7.09
CA ASP A 344 -18.91 -12.15 8.00
C ASP A 344 -19.71 -12.21 9.32
N ALA A 345 -19.29 -11.41 10.30
CA ALA A 345 -20.06 -11.09 11.49
C ALA A 345 -20.71 -12.30 12.17
N ASP A 346 -22.04 -12.31 12.30
CA ASP A 346 -22.76 -13.36 13.01
C ASP A 346 -22.68 -14.73 12.35
N ALA A 347 -22.48 -14.81 11.04
CA ALA A 347 -22.27 -16.09 10.37
C ALA A 347 -20.90 -16.69 10.75
N LEU A 348 -19.87 -15.86 10.97
CA LEU A 348 -18.60 -16.31 11.54
C LEU A 348 -18.77 -16.78 13.00
N ASN A 349 -19.66 -16.14 13.76
CA ASN A 349 -19.96 -16.55 15.14
C ASN A 349 -20.62 -17.94 15.19
N LEU A 350 -21.51 -18.23 14.23
CA LEU A 350 -22.11 -19.55 14.06
C LEU A 350 -21.09 -20.59 13.58
N LEU A 351 -20.22 -20.23 12.63
CA LEU A 351 -19.12 -21.09 12.17
C LEU A 351 -18.15 -21.45 13.30
N ALA A 352 -17.87 -20.51 14.23
CA ALA A 352 -17.01 -20.78 15.38
C ALA A 352 -17.63 -21.79 16.37
N GLN A 353 -18.96 -21.92 16.40
CA GLN A 353 -19.66 -22.89 17.25
C GLN A 353 -19.69 -24.30 16.64
N ASP A 354 -19.59 -24.40 15.32
CA ASP A 354 -19.61 -25.65 14.56
C ASP A 354 -18.57 -25.58 13.44
N ALA A 355 -17.30 -25.75 13.81
CA ALA A 355 -16.18 -25.55 12.90
C ALA A 355 -16.08 -26.67 11.84
N HIS A 356 -16.13 -26.30 10.58
CA HIS A 356 -15.96 -27.21 9.43
C HIS A 356 -15.32 -26.50 8.24
N ALA A 357 -14.88 -27.26 7.24
CA ALA A 357 -14.27 -26.72 6.03
C ALA A 357 -15.28 -25.90 5.21
N MET A 358 -14.82 -24.74 4.73
CA MET A 358 -15.55 -23.74 3.97
C MET A 358 -14.88 -23.50 2.62
N THR A 359 -14.67 -24.59 1.88
CA THR A 359 -14.03 -24.55 0.56
C THR A 359 -14.73 -23.56 -0.36
N ASP A 360 -13.95 -22.74 -1.08
CA ASP A 360 -14.43 -21.69 -1.99
C ASP A 360 -15.19 -20.52 -1.32
N ALA A 361 -15.22 -20.46 0.01
CA ALA A 361 -15.73 -19.31 0.76
C ALA A 361 -14.64 -18.25 1.00
N ILE A 362 -15.08 -17.03 1.26
CA ILE A 362 -14.28 -15.92 1.77
C ILE A 362 -14.78 -15.58 3.17
N LEU A 363 -13.92 -15.72 4.17
CA LEU A 363 -14.19 -15.35 5.56
C LEU A 363 -13.59 -13.97 5.82
N THR A 364 -14.31 -13.08 6.51
CA THR A 364 -13.84 -11.70 6.74
C THR A 364 -13.72 -11.32 8.22
N PRO A 365 -13.06 -12.13 9.08
CA PRO A 365 -13.05 -11.88 10.51
C PRO A 365 -12.28 -10.62 10.92
N HIS A 366 -12.83 -9.86 11.87
CA HIS A 366 -12.05 -8.92 12.68
C HIS A 366 -11.24 -9.67 13.76
N PRO A 367 -10.29 -9.04 14.47
CA PRO A 367 -9.43 -9.75 15.42
C PRO A 367 -10.18 -10.53 16.53
N GLY A 368 -11.26 -9.98 17.08
CA GLY A 368 -12.15 -10.71 18.01
C GLY A 368 -12.94 -11.89 17.40
N GLU A 369 -13.32 -11.86 16.13
CA GLU A 369 -13.92 -13.01 15.43
C GLU A 369 -12.87 -14.07 15.13
N ALA A 370 -11.70 -13.66 14.64
CA ALA A 370 -10.55 -14.52 14.39
C ALA A 370 -10.12 -15.27 15.66
N ALA A 371 -10.07 -14.57 16.79
CA ALA A 371 -9.75 -15.15 18.09
C ALA A 371 -10.74 -16.27 18.46
N ARG A 372 -12.04 -16.06 18.24
CA ARG A 372 -13.07 -17.08 18.48
C ARG A 372 -12.94 -18.27 17.53
N LEU A 373 -12.74 -18.01 16.24
CA LEU A 373 -12.57 -19.05 15.21
C LEU A 373 -11.31 -19.91 15.41
N LEU A 374 -10.26 -19.38 16.06
CA LEU A 374 -9.02 -20.09 16.41
C LEU A 374 -8.95 -20.53 17.87
N GLU A 375 -9.99 -20.27 18.68
CA GLU A 375 -10.01 -20.58 20.12
C GLU A 375 -8.81 -19.99 20.89
N THR A 376 -8.46 -18.74 20.56
CA THR A 376 -7.34 -18.00 21.14
C THR A 376 -7.79 -16.60 21.59
N THR A 377 -6.84 -15.74 21.97
CA THR A 377 -7.10 -14.37 22.39
C THR A 377 -6.88 -13.36 21.26
N THR A 378 -7.57 -12.23 21.30
CA THR A 378 -7.33 -11.12 20.35
C THR A 378 -5.88 -10.63 20.40
N GLY A 379 -5.24 -10.65 21.58
CA GLY A 379 -3.82 -10.31 21.72
C GLY A 379 -2.91 -11.24 20.90
N ALA A 380 -3.18 -12.55 20.93
CA ALA A 380 -2.43 -13.50 20.11
C ALA A 380 -2.63 -13.28 18.61
N ILE A 381 -3.86 -12.95 18.18
CA ILE A 381 -4.15 -12.59 16.78
C ILE A 381 -3.35 -11.36 16.34
N GLN A 382 -3.30 -10.33 17.18
CA GLN A 382 -2.60 -9.09 16.88
C GLN A 382 -1.07 -9.24 16.95
N ALA A 383 -0.57 -10.13 17.81
CA ALA A 383 0.86 -10.41 17.94
C ALA A 383 1.45 -11.11 16.71
N ASP A 384 0.66 -11.91 15.99
CA ASP A 384 1.04 -12.49 14.69
C ASP A 384 -0.17 -12.58 13.75
N ARG A 385 -0.44 -11.47 13.05
CA ARG A 385 -1.57 -11.36 12.11
C ARG A 385 -1.39 -12.25 10.88
N TYR A 386 -0.16 -12.41 10.38
CA TYR A 386 0.13 -13.25 9.22
C TYR A 386 -0.09 -14.72 9.54
N GLY A 387 0.49 -15.22 10.64
CA GLY A 387 0.29 -16.59 11.10
C GLY A 387 -1.16 -16.88 11.43
N SER A 388 -1.87 -15.93 12.06
CA SER A 388 -3.29 -16.09 12.38
C SER A 388 -4.17 -16.18 11.12
N ALA A 389 -3.94 -15.33 10.12
CA ALA A 389 -4.68 -15.38 8.86
C ALA A 389 -4.42 -16.71 8.12
N GLN A 390 -3.18 -17.17 8.12
CA GLN A 390 -2.81 -18.46 7.52
C GLN A 390 -3.45 -19.64 8.26
N ALA A 391 -3.41 -19.65 9.59
CA ALA A 391 -4.03 -20.70 10.41
C ALA A 391 -5.55 -20.77 10.20
N LEU A 392 -6.23 -19.63 10.06
CA LEU A 392 -7.64 -19.59 9.69
C LEU A 392 -7.87 -20.17 8.28
N ALA A 393 -7.05 -19.77 7.31
CA ALA A 393 -7.17 -20.23 5.94
C ALA A 393 -7.01 -21.76 5.85
N GLU A 394 -6.05 -22.33 6.59
CA GLU A 394 -5.82 -23.76 6.69
C GLU A 394 -6.94 -24.49 7.43
N ARG A 395 -7.35 -24.01 8.62
CA ARG A 395 -8.41 -24.64 9.43
C ARG A 395 -9.74 -24.73 8.69
N TYR A 396 -10.10 -23.68 7.95
CA TYR A 396 -11.38 -23.59 7.26
C TYR A 396 -11.27 -23.87 5.75
N HIS A 397 -10.09 -24.18 5.21
CA HIS A 397 -9.87 -24.37 3.77
C HIS A 397 -10.45 -23.24 2.90
N ALA A 398 -10.41 -22.01 3.42
CA ALA A 398 -11.09 -20.84 2.86
C ALA A 398 -10.12 -19.70 2.61
N VAL A 399 -10.55 -18.72 1.80
CA VAL A 399 -9.86 -17.43 1.73
C VAL A 399 -10.24 -16.62 2.96
N VAL A 400 -9.28 -15.96 3.59
CA VAL A 400 -9.49 -15.18 4.81
C VAL A 400 -9.02 -13.76 4.60
N VAL A 401 -9.87 -12.79 4.94
CA VAL A 401 -9.52 -11.37 5.10
C VAL A 401 -9.49 -11.06 6.59
N LEU A 402 -8.31 -11.08 7.20
CA LEU A 402 -8.13 -10.69 8.59
C LEU A 402 -8.13 -9.16 8.70
N LYS A 403 -9.28 -8.60 9.10
CA LYS A 403 -9.51 -7.15 9.18
C LYS A 403 -8.59 -6.49 10.23
N GLY A 404 -8.29 -5.20 10.01
CA GLY A 404 -7.44 -4.38 10.89
C GLY A 404 -6.47 -3.51 10.08
N ALA A 405 -5.71 -2.66 10.78
CA ALA A 405 -4.69 -1.83 10.14
C ALA A 405 -3.62 -2.73 9.48
N GLY A 406 -3.40 -2.53 8.18
CA GLY A 406 -2.69 -3.52 7.36
C GLY A 406 -3.44 -4.84 7.33
N SER A 407 -4.63 -4.85 6.71
CA SER A 407 -5.44 -6.07 6.60
C SER A 407 -4.68 -7.14 5.82
N VAL A 408 -4.73 -8.39 6.28
CA VAL A 408 -4.01 -9.52 5.69
C VAL A 408 -4.99 -10.46 5.03
N VAL A 409 -4.76 -10.77 3.76
CA VAL A 409 -5.55 -11.74 2.99
C VAL A 409 -4.72 -13.00 2.78
N ALA A 410 -5.22 -14.13 3.27
CA ALA A 410 -4.54 -15.42 3.21
C ALA A 410 -5.43 -16.49 2.54
N ALA A 411 -4.80 -17.50 1.95
CA ALA A 411 -5.46 -18.66 1.38
C ALA A 411 -4.50 -19.86 1.44
N PRO A 412 -5.01 -21.11 1.50
CA PRO A 412 -4.14 -22.29 1.57
C PRO A 412 -3.16 -22.34 0.39
N GLY A 413 -1.86 -22.50 0.69
CA GLY A 413 -0.80 -22.62 -0.31
C GLY A 413 -0.52 -21.36 -1.14
N ARG A 414 -1.01 -20.18 -0.74
CA ARG A 414 -0.77 -18.90 -1.43
C ARG A 414 0.07 -17.98 -0.55
N THR A 415 0.95 -17.21 -1.18
CA THR A 415 1.61 -16.07 -0.52
C THR A 415 0.53 -15.07 -0.07
N PRO A 416 0.53 -14.64 1.20
CA PRO A 416 -0.49 -13.72 1.70
C PRO A 416 -0.34 -12.33 1.06
N ARG A 417 -1.45 -11.59 1.01
CA ARG A 417 -1.51 -10.22 0.50
C ARG A 417 -1.82 -9.26 1.63
N LEU A 418 -1.00 -8.23 1.80
CA LEU A 418 -1.26 -7.16 2.74
C LEU A 418 -1.86 -5.96 2.00
N ILE A 419 -2.97 -5.42 2.53
CA ILE A 419 -3.59 -4.21 2.03
C ILE A 419 -2.93 -3.00 2.70
N ALA A 420 -2.11 -2.26 1.93
CA ALA A 420 -1.41 -1.07 2.38
C ALA A 420 -2.20 0.21 2.06
N ALA A 421 -3.43 0.26 2.55
CA ALA A 421 -4.34 1.40 2.46
C ALA A 421 -5.26 1.43 3.67
N GLY A 422 -6.02 2.51 3.82
CA GLY A 422 -6.97 2.71 4.91
C GLY A 422 -6.42 3.61 6.01
N ASN A 423 -7.33 4.11 6.83
CA ASN A 423 -7.03 5.10 7.87
C ASN A 423 -7.80 4.82 9.18
N PRO A 424 -7.39 5.44 10.30
CA PRO A 424 -8.03 5.22 11.60
C PRO A 424 -9.51 5.61 11.67
N GLY A 425 -9.99 6.49 10.78
CA GLY A 425 -11.41 6.89 10.71
C GLY A 425 -12.34 5.73 10.35
N MET A 426 -11.80 4.67 9.77
CA MET A 426 -12.55 3.46 9.42
C MET A 426 -12.88 2.58 10.64
N ALA A 427 -12.44 2.94 11.85
CA ALA A 427 -12.76 2.21 13.08
C ALA A 427 -14.19 2.53 13.59
N VAL A 428 -15.21 2.31 12.74
CA VAL A 428 -16.62 2.55 13.04
C VAL A 428 -17.49 1.35 12.66
N GLY A 429 -18.59 1.16 13.39
CA GLY A 429 -19.55 0.09 13.11
C GLY A 429 -20.14 0.23 11.69
N GLY A 430 -20.26 -0.89 10.98
CA GLY A 430 -20.79 -0.95 9.61
C GLY A 430 -19.75 -0.99 8.49
N MET A 431 -18.46 -0.71 8.77
CA MET A 431 -17.41 -0.83 7.75
C MET A 431 -17.23 -2.27 7.25
N GLY A 432 -17.35 -3.27 8.13
CA GLY A 432 -17.32 -4.68 7.76
C GLY A 432 -18.47 -5.06 6.81
N ASP A 433 -19.66 -4.49 7.01
CA ASP A 433 -20.83 -4.76 6.17
C ASP A 433 -20.59 -4.30 4.73
N LEU A 434 -20.03 -3.10 4.55
CA LEU A 434 -19.60 -2.58 3.26
C LEU A 434 -18.59 -3.52 2.58
N LEU A 435 -17.53 -3.91 3.31
CA LEU A 435 -16.50 -4.80 2.81
C LEU A 435 -17.08 -6.12 2.30
N THR A 436 -18.02 -6.70 3.03
CA THR A 436 -18.72 -7.94 2.67
C THR A 436 -19.46 -7.81 1.34
N GLY A 437 -20.18 -6.70 1.14
CA GLY A 437 -20.86 -6.39 -0.12
C GLY A 437 -19.90 -6.21 -1.30
N ILE A 438 -18.80 -5.48 -1.09
CA ILE A 438 -17.76 -5.22 -2.09
C ILE A 438 -17.16 -6.55 -2.58
N ILE A 439 -16.71 -7.40 -1.65
CA ILE A 439 -16.11 -8.70 -1.97
C ILE A 439 -17.11 -9.60 -2.70
N ALA A 440 -18.36 -9.67 -2.24
CA ALA A 440 -19.38 -10.49 -2.88
C ALA A 440 -19.67 -10.06 -4.32
N SER A 441 -19.68 -8.75 -4.57
CA SER A 441 -19.83 -8.18 -5.90
C SER A 441 -18.69 -8.55 -6.84
N LEU A 442 -17.44 -8.41 -6.39
CA LEU A 442 -16.28 -8.80 -7.18
C LEU A 442 -16.26 -10.30 -7.48
N ARG A 443 -16.62 -11.13 -6.50
CA ARG A 443 -16.76 -12.57 -6.67
C ARG A 443 -17.85 -12.91 -7.69
N ALA A 444 -19.00 -12.22 -7.66
CA ALA A 444 -20.10 -12.42 -8.61
C ALA A 444 -19.72 -12.00 -10.05
N GLN A 445 -18.87 -10.99 -10.18
CA GLN A 445 -18.31 -10.56 -11.47
C GLN A 445 -17.32 -11.57 -12.07
N GLY A 446 -16.93 -12.61 -11.32
CA GLY A 446 -16.13 -13.73 -11.80
C GLY A 446 -14.69 -13.74 -11.29
N LEU A 447 -14.32 -12.86 -10.37
CA LEU A 447 -12.97 -12.89 -9.78
C LEU A 447 -12.76 -14.16 -8.93
N PRO A 448 -11.57 -14.78 -8.99
CA PRO A 448 -11.17 -15.83 -8.05
C PRO A 448 -11.28 -15.35 -6.60
N ALA A 449 -11.57 -16.25 -5.65
CA ALA A 449 -11.91 -15.88 -4.28
C ALA A 449 -10.80 -15.04 -3.62
N PHE A 450 -9.54 -15.42 -3.86
CA PHE A 450 -8.37 -14.70 -3.34
C PHE A 450 -8.20 -13.30 -3.93
N ASP A 451 -8.53 -13.12 -5.21
CA ASP A 451 -8.46 -11.82 -5.90
C ASP A 451 -9.66 -10.94 -5.54
N ALA A 452 -10.86 -11.50 -5.41
CA ALA A 452 -12.04 -10.80 -4.93
C ALA A 452 -11.87 -10.31 -3.49
N ALA A 453 -11.28 -11.14 -2.62
CA ALA A 453 -10.99 -10.80 -1.24
C ALA A 453 -9.96 -9.65 -1.12
N ALA A 454 -8.80 -9.79 -1.78
CA ALA A 454 -7.75 -8.77 -1.76
C ALA A 454 -8.18 -7.47 -2.46
N GLY A 455 -8.82 -7.58 -3.62
CA GLY A 455 -9.36 -6.44 -4.36
C GLY A 455 -10.45 -5.70 -3.61
N GLY A 456 -11.38 -6.43 -2.99
CA GLY A 456 -12.47 -5.83 -2.23
C GLY A 456 -11.96 -5.12 -0.98
N ALA A 457 -11.01 -5.73 -0.26
CA ALA A 457 -10.35 -5.11 0.88
C ALA A 457 -9.56 -3.85 0.48
N LEU A 458 -8.87 -3.89 -0.68
CA LEU A 458 -8.15 -2.73 -1.22
C LEU A 458 -9.09 -1.59 -1.61
N LEU A 459 -10.16 -1.87 -2.37
CA LEU A 459 -11.15 -0.86 -2.76
C LEU A 459 -11.80 -0.22 -1.53
N HIS A 460 -12.16 -1.03 -0.54
CA HIS A 460 -12.74 -0.57 0.72
C HIS A 460 -11.80 0.38 1.46
N ALA A 461 -10.53 -0.01 1.60
CA ALA A 461 -9.52 0.78 2.28
C ALA A 461 -9.23 2.11 1.56
N LEU A 462 -9.05 2.08 0.23
CA LEU A 462 -8.84 3.28 -0.58
C LEU A 462 -10.04 4.21 -0.58
N ALA A 463 -11.27 3.67 -0.62
CA ALA A 463 -12.47 4.47 -0.49
C ALA A 463 -12.52 5.19 0.87
N GLY A 464 -12.08 4.51 1.93
CA GLY A 464 -11.94 5.10 3.26
C GLY A 464 -10.92 6.25 3.29
N ASP A 465 -9.78 6.09 2.61
CA ASP A 465 -8.76 7.14 2.52
C ASP A 465 -9.27 8.39 1.79
N VAL A 466 -9.98 8.19 0.67
CA VAL A 466 -10.60 9.29 -0.07
C VAL A 466 -11.68 9.97 0.76
N ALA A 467 -12.51 9.21 1.49
CA ALA A 467 -13.57 9.77 2.31
C ALA A 467 -13.05 10.53 3.55
N ALA A 468 -11.84 10.20 4.02
CA ALA A 468 -11.19 10.86 5.15
C ALA A 468 -10.38 12.11 4.77
N ALA A 469 -10.46 12.59 3.52
CA ALA A 469 -9.67 13.73 3.03
C ALA A 469 -9.83 15.00 3.88
N ASP A 470 -11.04 15.26 4.41
CA ASP A 470 -11.33 16.40 5.29
C ASP A 470 -11.18 16.08 6.78
N GLY A 471 -10.70 14.87 7.11
CA GLY A 471 -10.47 14.40 8.47
C GLY A 471 -11.08 13.02 8.76
N ALA A 472 -10.45 12.29 9.68
CA ALA A 472 -10.84 10.91 10.02
C ALA A 472 -11.99 10.80 11.04
N ARG A 473 -12.26 11.84 11.84
CA ARG A 473 -13.28 11.80 12.90
C ARG A 473 -14.66 12.04 12.32
N GLY A 474 -15.61 11.16 12.63
CA GLY A 474 -16.99 11.25 12.16
C GLY A 474 -17.24 10.60 10.80
N LEU A 475 -16.23 9.95 10.22
CA LEU A 475 -16.37 9.16 9.00
C LEU A 475 -17.40 8.04 9.22
N LEU A 476 -18.39 7.94 8.34
CA LEU A 476 -19.41 6.91 8.35
C LEU A 476 -19.18 5.92 7.20
N PRO A 477 -19.64 4.66 7.32
CA PRO A 477 -19.52 3.69 6.24
C PRO A 477 -20.12 4.20 4.92
N THR A 478 -21.26 4.87 4.96
CA THR A 478 -21.93 5.37 3.75
C THR A 478 -21.15 6.44 3.00
N ASP A 479 -20.19 7.11 3.64
CA ASP A 479 -19.33 8.10 2.99
C ASP A 479 -18.39 7.45 1.96
N LEU A 480 -18.11 6.15 2.11
CA LEU A 480 -17.27 5.40 1.18
C LEU A 480 -17.99 5.09 -0.14
N LEU A 481 -19.32 5.16 -0.22
CA LEU A 481 -20.08 4.67 -1.38
C LEU A 481 -19.79 5.45 -2.67
N ALA A 482 -19.58 6.77 -2.57
CA ALA A 482 -19.23 7.60 -3.72
C ALA A 482 -17.77 7.39 -4.17
N PRO A 483 -16.75 7.45 -3.29
CA PRO A 483 -15.38 7.07 -3.62
C PRO A 483 -15.25 5.64 -4.16
N LEU A 484 -15.97 4.69 -3.56
CA LEU A 484 -15.99 3.28 -3.95
C LEU A 484 -16.40 3.12 -5.41
N ARG A 485 -17.50 3.76 -5.84
CA ARG A 485 -17.92 3.71 -7.24
C ARG A 485 -16.83 4.25 -8.16
N ARG A 486 -16.17 5.35 -7.80
CA ARG A 486 -15.10 5.93 -8.62
C ARG A 486 -13.91 4.97 -8.74
N LEU A 487 -13.46 4.42 -7.63
CA LEU A 487 -12.31 3.51 -7.57
C LEU A 487 -12.58 2.16 -8.23
N ALA A 488 -13.84 1.70 -8.24
CA ALA A 488 -14.27 0.51 -8.96
C ALA A 488 -14.28 0.67 -10.49
N ASN A 489 -14.05 1.88 -11.01
CA ASN A 489 -13.89 2.18 -12.44
C ASN A 489 -12.49 2.82 -12.65
N PRO A 490 -11.38 2.07 -12.47
CA PRO A 490 -10.03 2.65 -12.51
C PRO A 490 -9.69 3.30 -13.85
N GLU A 491 -10.30 2.86 -14.94
CA GLU A 491 -10.23 3.50 -16.25
C GLU A 491 -10.87 4.88 -16.28
N SER A 492 -11.94 5.13 -15.52
CA SER A 492 -12.52 6.47 -15.41
C SER A 492 -11.58 7.47 -14.72
N THR A 493 -10.54 6.95 -14.06
CA THR A 493 -9.51 7.76 -13.42
C THR A 493 -8.28 8.03 -14.30
N ARG A 494 -8.22 7.40 -15.48
CA ARG A 494 -7.24 7.70 -16.52
C ARG A 494 -8.01 8.26 -17.73
N PRO A 495 -7.79 9.51 -18.16
CA PRO A 495 -8.45 9.99 -19.35
C PRO A 495 -8.06 9.07 -20.54
N PRO A 496 -9.01 8.74 -21.44
CA PRO A 496 -8.79 7.80 -22.55
C PRO A 496 -7.66 8.26 -23.48
N GLN A 497 -7.43 9.57 -23.53
CA GLN A 497 -6.26 10.22 -24.09
C GLN A 497 -5.85 11.33 -23.14
N ALA A 498 -4.56 11.56 -23.00
CA ALA A 498 -4.07 12.70 -22.22
C ALA A 498 -2.95 13.44 -22.92
N LEU A 499 -2.88 14.76 -22.75
CA LEU A 499 -1.74 15.56 -23.19
C LEU A 499 -1.02 16.20 -22.01
N VAL A 500 0.27 15.88 -21.90
CA VAL A 500 1.19 16.43 -20.91
C VAL A 500 2.22 17.29 -21.62
N GLU A 501 2.21 18.57 -21.29
CA GLU A 501 3.18 19.53 -21.77
C GLU A 501 4.43 19.53 -20.88
N LEU A 502 5.59 19.39 -21.49
CA LEU A 502 6.89 19.50 -20.84
C LEU A 502 7.52 20.84 -21.22
N ARG A 503 7.50 21.79 -20.28
CA ARG A 503 8.04 23.14 -20.47
C ARG A 503 9.33 23.33 -19.69
N GLY A 504 10.23 24.16 -20.21
CA GLY A 504 11.50 24.50 -19.56
C GLY A 504 12.62 24.73 -20.55
N ASP A 505 13.71 25.34 -20.10
CA ASP A 505 14.86 25.65 -20.95
C ASP A 505 15.60 24.40 -21.46
N LEU A 506 16.54 24.61 -22.39
CA LEU A 506 17.44 23.55 -22.85
C LEU A 506 18.24 23.00 -21.65
N GLY A 507 18.24 21.68 -21.47
CA GLY A 507 18.92 21.04 -20.33
C GLY A 507 18.10 20.98 -19.03
N ALA A 508 16.90 21.58 -18.98
CA ALA A 508 16.03 21.53 -17.80
C ALA A 508 15.57 20.10 -17.42
N GLY A 509 15.69 19.13 -18.33
CA GLY A 509 15.40 17.71 -18.07
C GLY A 509 14.10 17.20 -18.67
N LYS A 510 13.48 17.92 -19.61
CA LYS A 510 12.22 17.55 -20.28
C LYS A 510 12.24 16.11 -20.83
N SER A 511 13.21 15.77 -21.68
CA SER A 511 13.30 14.40 -22.24
C SER A 511 13.58 13.34 -21.17
N THR A 512 14.28 13.70 -20.09
CA THR A 512 14.46 12.84 -18.92
C THR A 512 13.11 12.57 -18.26
N THR A 513 12.31 13.60 -17.98
CA THR A 513 10.96 13.46 -17.45
C THR A 513 10.05 12.64 -18.35
N ALA A 514 10.09 12.85 -19.67
CA ALA A 514 9.31 12.07 -20.63
C ALA A 514 9.63 10.57 -20.54
N ARG A 515 10.92 10.22 -20.51
CA ARG A 515 11.36 8.83 -20.34
C ARG A 515 10.90 8.23 -19.03
N ALA A 516 10.85 9.03 -17.96
CA ALA A 516 10.34 8.59 -16.66
C ALA A 516 8.88 8.16 -16.76
N LEU A 517 8.06 9.03 -17.36
CA LEU A 517 6.63 8.80 -17.52
C LEU A 517 6.37 7.57 -18.39
N LEU A 518 7.10 7.43 -19.51
CA LEU A 518 6.98 6.26 -20.39
C LEU A 518 7.39 4.95 -19.69
N ARG A 519 8.48 4.96 -18.90
CA ARG A 519 8.85 3.78 -18.10
C ARG A 519 7.82 3.44 -17.03
N ALA A 520 7.24 4.46 -16.38
CA ALA A 520 6.19 4.25 -15.39
C ALA A 520 4.92 3.64 -16.02
N LEU A 521 4.69 3.87 -17.31
CA LEU A 521 3.63 3.25 -18.10
C LEU A 521 3.98 1.88 -18.67
N GLY A 522 5.14 1.32 -18.29
CA GLY A 522 5.53 -0.04 -18.64
C GLY A 522 6.22 -0.19 -20.00
N VAL A 523 6.60 0.91 -20.67
CA VAL A 523 7.39 0.84 -21.91
C VAL A 523 8.73 0.16 -21.64
N GLN A 524 8.98 -0.95 -22.33
CA GLN A 524 10.21 -1.74 -22.22
C GLN A 524 11.24 -1.33 -23.28
N GLY A 525 12.53 -1.50 -22.97
CA GLY A 525 13.63 -1.23 -23.90
C GLY A 525 14.12 0.22 -23.92
N ALA A 526 14.80 0.59 -25.01
CA ALA A 526 15.43 1.90 -25.14
C ALA A 526 14.41 3.00 -25.50
N ILE A 527 14.27 4.00 -24.63
CA ILE A 527 13.39 5.17 -24.84
C ILE A 527 14.24 6.34 -25.32
N ARG A 528 14.09 6.73 -26.58
CA ARG A 528 14.92 7.73 -27.25
C ARG A 528 14.31 9.11 -27.11
N SER A 529 15.18 10.14 -27.16
CA SER A 529 14.67 11.51 -27.30
C SER A 529 14.28 11.74 -28.77
N PRO A 530 13.07 12.23 -29.06
CA PRO A 530 12.62 12.55 -30.41
C PRO A 530 13.30 13.82 -30.98
N THR A 531 14.35 14.37 -30.37
CA THR A 531 15.00 15.62 -30.78
C THR A 531 15.41 15.69 -32.26
N TYR A 532 15.66 14.54 -32.91
CA TYR A 532 15.93 14.47 -34.35
C TYR A 532 14.79 13.87 -35.18
N THR A 533 14.02 12.95 -34.61
CA THR A 533 12.90 12.26 -35.27
C THR A 533 11.57 13.02 -35.17
N LEU A 534 11.52 14.07 -34.35
CA LEU A 534 10.39 14.91 -33.96
C LEU A 534 9.27 14.17 -33.21
N VAL A 535 9.04 12.89 -33.53
CA VAL A 535 8.04 12.02 -32.91
C VAL A 535 8.62 10.63 -32.70
N GLU A 536 8.47 10.08 -31.49
CA GLU A 536 8.72 8.68 -31.17
C GLU A 536 7.43 8.06 -30.61
N ARG A 537 7.13 6.83 -31.02
CA ARG A 537 5.90 6.11 -30.65
C ARG A 537 6.25 4.88 -29.83
N TYR A 538 5.56 4.72 -28.70
CA TYR A 538 5.83 3.66 -27.74
C TYR A 538 4.57 2.84 -27.48
N PRO A 539 4.54 1.55 -27.86
CA PRO A 539 3.40 0.68 -27.56
C PRO A 539 3.28 0.45 -26.05
N LEU A 540 2.06 0.53 -25.53
CA LEU A 540 1.78 0.29 -24.12
C LEU A 540 1.21 -1.10 -23.89
N SER A 541 1.57 -1.73 -22.77
CA SER A 541 1.06 -3.05 -22.37
C SER A 541 -0.45 -3.06 -22.11
N SER A 542 -1.02 -1.91 -21.75
CA SER A 542 -2.47 -1.71 -21.57
C SER A 542 -3.26 -1.56 -22.88
N GLY A 543 -2.58 -1.55 -24.04
CA GLY A 543 -3.16 -1.20 -25.34
C GLY A 543 -2.97 0.28 -25.69
N GLY A 544 -2.89 0.57 -26.99
CA GLY A 544 -2.60 1.91 -27.54
C GLY A 544 -1.11 2.25 -27.56
N GLU A 545 -0.79 3.49 -27.93
CA GLU A 545 0.57 4.04 -27.95
C GLU A 545 0.69 5.32 -27.14
N ALA A 546 1.85 5.52 -26.50
CA ALA A 546 2.27 6.82 -25.99
C ALA A 546 3.20 7.48 -27.00
N TRP A 547 2.97 8.77 -27.28
CA TRP A 547 3.76 9.55 -28.23
C TRP A 547 4.61 10.55 -27.48
N HIS A 548 5.90 10.60 -27.82
CA HIS A 548 6.85 11.60 -27.32
C HIS A 548 7.23 12.50 -28.48
N LEU A 549 6.92 13.79 -28.37
CA LEU A 549 7.20 14.81 -29.38
C LEU A 549 8.24 15.81 -28.85
N ASP A 550 9.19 16.20 -29.70
CA ASP A 550 10.13 17.31 -29.44
C ASP A 550 10.01 18.34 -30.55
N LEU A 551 9.31 19.44 -30.23
CA LEU A 551 8.97 20.47 -31.21
C LEU A 551 10.00 21.60 -31.29
N TYR A 552 11.17 21.45 -30.65
CA TYR A 552 12.19 22.51 -30.61
C TYR A 552 12.56 23.06 -31.99
N ARG A 553 12.57 22.19 -33.00
CA ARG A 553 12.97 22.49 -34.38
C ARG A 553 11.82 22.90 -35.30
N ILE A 554 10.58 22.88 -34.81
CA ILE A 554 9.41 23.26 -35.58
C ILE A 554 9.36 24.79 -35.67
N GLY A 555 9.37 25.30 -36.90
CA GLY A 555 9.36 26.75 -37.16
C GLY A 555 7.99 27.37 -36.98
N GLN A 556 6.95 26.66 -37.41
CA GLN A 556 5.54 27.07 -37.38
C GLN A 556 4.62 25.86 -37.14
N ALA A 557 3.50 26.08 -36.44
CA ALA A 557 2.60 24.99 -36.01
C ALA A 557 2.07 24.12 -37.17
N GLY A 558 1.85 24.69 -38.36
CA GLY A 558 1.38 23.95 -39.54
C GLY A 558 2.36 22.90 -40.10
N GLU A 559 3.61 22.86 -39.62
CA GLU A 559 4.53 21.76 -39.96
C GLU A 559 4.12 20.43 -39.29
N LEU A 560 3.33 20.48 -38.21
CA LEU A 560 2.83 19.31 -37.49
C LEU A 560 1.88 18.46 -38.33
N ASP A 561 1.15 19.06 -39.26
CA ASP A 561 0.21 18.38 -40.16
C ASP A 561 0.90 17.32 -41.03
N PHE A 562 2.21 17.49 -41.29
CA PHE A 562 3.01 16.58 -42.09
C PHE A 562 3.66 15.45 -41.27
N LEU A 563 3.50 15.45 -39.94
CA LEU A 563 4.07 14.44 -39.05
C LEU A 563 3.15 13.21 -38.86
N GLY A 564 1.98 13.19 -39.51
CA GLY A 564 1.05 12.05 -39.46
C GLY A 564 0.50 11.81 -38.06
N LEU A 565 0.13 12.90 -37.39
CA LEU A 565 -0.35 12.94 -36.02
C LEU A 565 -1.89 12.77 -35.99
N ASP A 566 -2.38 11.53 -35.92
CA ASP A 566 -3.81 11.24 -35.74
C ASP A 566 -4.18 11.24 -34.25
N GLU A 567 -4.95 12.25 -33.82
CA GLU A 567 -5.42 12.43 -32.44
C GLU A 567 -6.06 11.16 -31.87
N GLY A 568 -6.75 10.35 -32.69
CA GLY A 568 -7.43 9.14 -32.25
C GLY A 568 -6.52 7.98 -31.83
N SER A 569 -5.22 8.04 -32.12
CA SER A 569 -4.32 6.89 -32.07
C SER A 569 -3.41 6.80 -30.85
N ALA A 570 -3.19 7.91 -30.14
CA ALA A 570 -2.32 7.94 -28.96
C ALA A 570 -3.12 8.11 -27.67
N VAL A 571 -2.82 7.28 -26.66
CA VAL A 571 -3.42 7.36 -25.32
C VAL A 571 -2.71 8.36 -24.42
N LEU A 572 -1.48 8.75 -24.76
CA LEU A 572 -0.72 9.78 -24.06
C LEU A 572 0.17 10.56 -25.04
N TRP A 573 0.13 11.88 -24.94
CA TRP A 573 1.02 12.81 -25.62
C TRP A 573 1.97 13.44 -24.61
N LEU A 574 3.27 13.25 -24.81
CA LEU A 574 4.33 13.94 -24.07
C LEU A 574 4.99 14.93 -25.01
N VAL A 575 4.71 16.22 -24.85
CA VAL A 575 5.13 17.25 -25.81
C VAL A 575 6.16 18.18 -25.18
N GLU A 576 7.39 18.14 -25.70
CA GLU A 576 8.42 19.14 -25.39
C GLU A 576 8.29 20.35 -26.32
N TRP A 577 8.52 21.55 -25.77
CA TRP A 577 8.38 22.83 -26.49
C TRP A 577 6.98 23.04 -27.10
N PRO A 578 5.90 22.82 -26.32
CA PRO A 578 4.52 22.81 -26.81
C PRO A 578 4.10 24.12 -27.48
N GLU A 579 4.73 25.24 -27.11
CA GLU A 579 4.45 26.56 -27.70
C GLU A 579 4.72 26.61 -29.22
N ARG A 580 5.59 25.74 -29.74
CA ARG A 580 5.88 25.64 -31.18
C ARG A 580 4.78 24.94 -31.97
N GLY A 581 3.94 24.17 -31.27
CA GLY A 581 2.78 23.47 -31.83
C GLY A 581 1.44 24.09 -31.49
N ALA A 582 1.43 25.32 -30.96
CA ALA A 582 0.21 25.97 -30.49
C ALA A 582 -0.88 26.01 -31.58
N GLY A 583 -2.06 25.46 -31.26
CA GLY A 583 -3.21 25.40 -32.16
C GLY A 583 -3.30 24.14 -33.03
N ALA A 584 -2.29 23.28 -33.03
CA ALA A 584 -2.29 21.99 -33.74
C ALA A 584 -2.11 20.77 -32.80
N LEU A 585 -2.03 21.01 -31.49
CA LEU A 585 -1.97 19.98 -30.46
C LEU A 585 -3.36 19.79 -29.80
N PRO A 586 -3.68 18.58 -29.32
CA PRO A 586 -4.85 18.35 -28.48
C PRO A 586 -4.92 19.26 -27.25
N PRO A 587 -6.10 19.41 -26.62
CA PRO A 587 -6.23 20.15 -25.36
C PRO A 587 -5.33 19.60 -24.26
N THR A 588 -4.63 20.49 -23.57
CA THR A 588 -3.69 20.14 -22.50
C THR A 588 -4.41 19.71 -21.22
N ASP A 589 -3.98 18.59 -20.63
CA ASP A 589 -4.46 18.13 -19.32
C ASP A 589 -3.55 18.61 -18.20
N LEU A 590 -2.23 18.45 -18.38
CA LEU A 590 -1.24 18.73 -17.37
C LEU A 590 -0.05 19.48 -17.96
N VAL A 591 0.34 20.57 -17.31
CA VAL A 591 1.60 21.27 -17.60
C VAL A 591 2.63 20.90 -16.54
N VAL A 592 3.78 20.41 -17.00
CA VAL A 592 4.98 20.15 -16.19
C VAL A 592 6.05 21.17 -16.57
N ALA A 593 6.20 22.21 -15.76
CA ALA A 593 7.21 23.24 -15.96
C ALA A 593 8.48 22.91 -15.14
N LEU A 594 9.61 22.78 -15.82
CA LEU A 594 10.92 22.44 -15.28
C LEU A 594 11.84 23.66 -15.32
N GLU A 595 12.39 24.00 -14.16
CA GLU A 595 13.37 25.09 -14.00
C GLU A 595 14.65 24.54 -13.36
N ILE A 596 15.81 25.06 -13.75
CA ILE A 596 17.09 24.75 -13.10
C ILE A 596 17.19 25.62 -11.84
N GLU A 597 17.38 25.00 -10.67
CA GLU A 597 17.50 25.69 -9.39
C GLU A 597 18.77 25.24 -8.66
N GLY A 598 19.81 26.08 -8.70
CA GLY A 598 21.10 25.76 -8.11
C GLY A 598 21.74 24.52 -8.74
N GLN A 599 22.02 23.50 -7.92
CA GLN A 599 22.51 22.18 -8.37
C GLN A 599 21.37 21.19 -8.70
N GLY A 600 20.11 21.62 -8.54
CA GLY A 600 18.92 20.80 -8.71
C GLY A 600 17.95 21.34 -9.76
N ARG A 601 16.71 20.86 -9.69
CA ARG A 601 15.61 21.26 -10.57
C ARG A 601 14.36 21.51 -9.75
N ARG A 602 13.60 22.53 -10.12
CA ARG A 602 12.27 22.80 -9.60
C ARG A 602 11.25 22.36 -10.62
N VAL A 603 10.20 21.69 -10.17
CA VAL A 603 9.06 21.31 -11.00
C VAL A 603 7.82 22.01 -10.49
N ARG A 604 7.08 22.65 -11.39
CA ARG A 604 5.72 23.13 -11.14
C ARG A 604 4.74 22.34 -11.99
N LEU A 605 3.74 21.76 -11.33
CA LEU A 605 2.68 21.00 -11.96
C LEU A 605 1.39 21.84 -11.96
N THR A 606 0.71 21.93 -13.10
CA THR A 606 -0.56 22.66 -13.22
C THR A 606 -1.59 21.81 -13.97
N GLY A 607 -2.68 21.45 -13.29
CA GLY A 607 -3.81 20.74 -13.88
C GLY A 607 -4.70 21.71 -14.64
N ILE A 608 -4.78 21.54 -15.96
CA ILE A 608 -5.54 22.41 -16.86
C ILE A 608 -6.97 21.86 -17.06
N SER A 609 -7.09 20.56 -17.34
CA SER A 609 -8.36 19.84 -17.41
C SER A 609 -8.81 19.35 -16.02
N ASP A 610 -10.05 18.90 -15.91
CA ASP A 610 -10.54 18.27 -14.67
C ASP A 610 -9.76 16.99 -14.33
N ALA A 611 -9.39 16.21 -15.35
CA ALA A 611 -8.52 15.05 -15.19
C ALA A 611 -7.13 15.45 -14.67
N GLY A 612 -6.52 16.48 -15.25
CA GLY A 612 -5.24 17.01 -14.78
C GLY A 612 -5.29 17.53 -13.34
N ARG A 613 -6.36 18.23 -12.94
CA ARG A 613 -6.56 18.68 -11.56
C ARG A 613 -6.74 17.50 -10.61
N GLU A 614 -7.51 16.49 -11.00
CA GLU A 614 -7.70 15.29 -10.21
C GLU A 614 -6.38 14.51 -10.03
N TRP A 615 -5.53 14.44 -11.05
CA TRP A 615 -4.20 13.86 -10.91
C TRP A 615 -3.37 14.59 -9.85
N LEU A 616 -3.40 15.91 -9.82
CA LEU A 616 -2.65 16.69 -8.83
C LEU A 616 -3.17 16.50 -7.42
N LEU A 617 -4.49 16.40 -7.22
CA LEU A 617 -5.09 16.12 -5.92
C LEU A 617 -4.69 14.75 -5.35
N ARG A 618 -4.24 13.84 -6.21
CA ARG A 618 -3.78 12.49 -5.83
C ARG A 618 -2.27 12.40 -5.68
N LEU A 619 -1.52 13.44 -6.02
CA LEU A 619 -0.09 13.46 -5.73
C LEU A 619 0.08 13.52 -4.22
N PRO A 620 0.82 12.57 -3.61
CA PRO A 620 1.03 12.59 -2.18
C PRO A 620 1.78 13.88 -1.78
N ASP A 621 1.28 14.55 -0.74
CA ASP A 621 1.94 15.72 -0.17
C ASP A 621 3.34 15.34 0.36
N GLY A 622 4.36 15.76 -0.39
CA GLY A 622 5.77 15.51 -0.08
C GLY A 622 6.28 14.11 -0.46
N GLY A 623 5.89 13.59 -1.62
CA GLY A 623 6.52 12.40 -2.22
C GLY A 623 7.88 12.71 -2.86
N ASP A 624 8.87 11.85 -2.62
CA ASP A 624 10.21 11.94 -3.19
C ASP A 624 10.20 11.83 -4.72
N LEU A 625 10.73 12.86 -5.40
CA LEU A 625 11.08 12.77 -6.82
C LEU A 625 12.28 11.84 -6.97
N GLN A 626 12.07 10.62 -7.46
CA GLN A 626 13.14 9.64 -7.68
C GLN A 626 14.03 10.05 -8.86
N ALA A 627 15.34 9.81 -8.73
CA ALA A 627 16.24 9.83 -9.88
C ALA A 627 15.90 8.68 -10.84
N LEU A 628 15.83 8.98 -12.14
CA LEU A 628 15.78 7.93 -13.14
C LEU A 628 17.11 7.19 -13.16
N SER A 629 17.09 5.87 -12.97
CA SER A 629 18.22 5.03 -13.33
C SER A 629 18.48 5.19 -14.83
N VAL A 630 19.53 5.94 -15.15
CA VAL A 630 20.09 5.98 -16.50
C VAL A 630 20.62 4.57 -16.74
N GLY A 631 19.90 3.81 -17.56
CA GLY A 631 20.44 2.59 -18.15
C GLY A 631 21.32 2.97 -19.32
#